data_AF-A0A3D4HL16-F1
#
_entry.id   AF-A0A3D4HL16-F1
#
_cell.length_a   1.000
_cell.length_b   1.000
_cell.length_c   1.000
_cell.angle_alpha   90.00
_cell.angle_beta   90.00
_cell.angle_gamma   90.00
#
_symmetry.space_group_name_H-M   'P 1'
#
loop_
_entity.id
_entity.type
_entity.pdbx_description
1 polymer ?
#
loop_
_entity_poly.entity_id
_entity_poly.type
_entity_poly.pdbx_seq_one_letter_code
_entity_poly.pdbx_strand_id
1 'polypeptide(L)' 'MPREIVIIECTEARPEGKPPSRYMTTRNKKTQQERVEKKKFNKFLRRHTLHREIKK' A
#
# COMPACT_ATOMS: atom_id res chain seq x y z
N MET A 1 -10.76 8.86 17.93
CA MET A 1 -9.39 8.99 17.37
C MET A 1 -9.50 9.36 15.91
N PRO A 2 -8.73 10.34 15.42
CA PRO A 2 -8.74 10.69 14.00
C PRO A 2 -8.25 9.50 13.16
N ARG A 3 -8.85 9.32 11.98
CA ARG A 3 -8.37 8.34 10.99
C ARG A 3 -7.02 8.83 10.48
N GLU A 4 -6.02 7.97 10.50
CA GLU A 4 -4.69 8.33 10.01
C GLU A 4 -4.59 8.11 8.52
N ILE A 5 -3.89 9.01 7.84
CA ILE A 5 -3.58 8.87 6.42
C ILE A 5 -2.30 8.05 6.33
N VAL A 6 -2.39 6.89 5.70
CA VAL A 6 -1.28 5.96 5.48
C VAL A 6 -1.01 5.79 3.99
N ILE A 7 0.25 5.53 3.66
CA ILE A 7 0.69 5.27 2.29
C ILE A 7 0.92 3.76 2.14
N ILE A 8 0.33 3.16 1.12
CA ILE A 8 0.57 1.76 0.73
C ILE A 8 1.42 1.71 -0.55
N GLU A 9 2.44 0.85 -0.58
CA GLU A 9 3.37 0.67 -1.69
C GLU A 9 3.34 -0.75 -2.22
N CYS A 10 3.46 -0.89 -3.55
CA CYS A 10 3.57 -2.18 -4.22
C CYS A 10 4.83 -2.93 -3.79
N THR A 11 4.65 -4.18 -3.36
CA THR A 11 5.75 -5.07 -2.93
C THR A 11 6.48 -5.74 -4.10
N GLU A 12 5.78 -6.01 -5.20
CA GLU A 12 6.30 -6.77 -6.35
C GLU A 12 7.11 -5.93 -7.34
N ALA A 13 6.98 -4.61 -7.33
CA ALA A 13 7.59 -3.76 -8.37
C ALA A 13 9.11 -3.65 -8.23
N ARG A 14 9.62 -3.51 -7.00
CA ARG A 14 11.06 -3.41 -6.70
C ARG A 14 11.86 -4.64 -7.15
N PRO A 15 11.44 -5.90 -6.85
CA PRO A 15 12.17 -7.07 -7.33
C PRO A 15 12.13 -7.22 -8.86
N GLU A 16 11.11 -6.68 -9.53
CA GLU A 16 11.05 -6.65 -11.00
C GLU A 16 11.80 -5.47 -11.65
N GLY A 17 12.53 -4.67 -10.86
CA GLY A 17 13.30 -3.52 -11.35
C GLY A 17 12.44 -2.35 -11.84
N LYS A 18 11.14 -2.32 -11.49
CA LYS A 18 10.21 -1.26 -11.87
C LYS A 18 9.92 -0.32 -10.70
N PRO A 19 9.57 0.95 -10.97
CA PRO A 19 9.16 1.87 -9.91
C PRO A 19 7.90 1.34 -9.21
N PRO A 20 7.84 1.41 -7.87
CA PRO A 20 6.67 0.93 -7.14
C PRO A 20 5.51 1.93 -7.21
N SER A 21 4.30 1.39 -7.42
CA SER A 21 3.06 2.18 -7.33
C SER A 21 2.73 2.47 -5.87
N ARG A 22 2.31 3.71 -5.57
CA ARG A 22 1.95 4.18 -4.23
C ARG A 22 0.54 4.75 -4.19
N TYR A 23 -0.21 4.44 -3.14
CA TYR A 23 -1.55 4.97 -2.90
C TYR A 23 -1.68 5.52 -1.49
N MET A 24 -2.52 6.54 -1.32
CA MET A 24 -2.94 7.03 -0.02
C MET A 24 -4.25 6.35 0.38
N THR A 25 -4.35 5.94 1.63
CA THR A 25 -5.59 5.40 2.21
C THR A 25 -5.71 5.85 3.66
N THR A 26 -6.89 5.71 4.24
CA THR A 26 -7.12 6.00 5.65
C THR A 26 -7.12 4.70 6.45
N ARG A 27 -6.55 4.76 7.65
CA ARG A 27 -6.49 3.65 8.60
C ARG A 27 -7.12 4.09 9.91
N ASN A 28 -7.94 3.22 10.49
CA ASN A 28 -8.45 3.40 11.83
C ASN A 28 -7.66 2.53 12.81
N LYS A 29 -6.79 3.15 13.62
CA LYS A 29 -5.95 2.46 14.61
C LYS A 29 -6.74 1.67 15.65
N LYS A 30 -7.99 2.05 15.95
CA LYS A 30 -8.82 1.35 16.94
C LYS A 30 -9.27 -0.03 16.43
N THR A 31 -9.64 -0.13 15.16
CA THR A 31 -10.20 -1.35 14.57
C THR A 31 -9.16 -2.16 13.81
N GLN A 32 -8.12 -1.51 13.28
CA GLN A 32 -7.08 -2.15 12.49
C GLN A 32 -5.69 -1.74 13.02
N GLN A 33 -5.17 -2.55 13.94
CA GLN A 33 -3.86 -2.38 14.56
C GLN A 33 -2.71 -2.98 13.73
N GLU A 34 -3.03 -3.90 12.83
CA GLU A 34 -2.08 -4.46 11.87
C GLU A 34 -1.82 -3.51 10.69
N ARG A 35 -0.78 -3.82 9.91
CA ARG A 35 -0.44 -3.07 8.70
C ARG A 35 -1.54 -3.23 7.66
N VAL A 36 -1.87 -2.14 6.97
CA VAL A 36 -2.87 -2.19 5.88
C VAL A 36 -2.26 -2.86 4.66
N GLU A 37 -2.86 -3.98 4.25
CA GLU A 37 -2.55 -4.67 3.00
C GLU A 37 -3.76 -4.64 2.08
N LYS A 38 -3.59 -4.17 0.85
CA LYS A 38 -4.66 -4.12 -0.16
C LYS A 38 -4.14 -4.55 -1.52
N LYS A 39 -4.92 -5.35 -2.24
CA LYS A 39 -4.67 -5.59 -3.67
C LYS A 39 -5.11 -4.35 -4.44
N LYS A 40 -4.17 -3.72 -5.13
CA LYS A 40 -4.42 -2.56 -5.98
C LYS A 40 -3.73 -2.74 -7.31
N PHE A 41 -4.27 -2.10 -8.33
CA PHE A 41 -3.67 -2.08 -9.65
C PHE A 41 -2.31 -1.38 -9.60
N ASN A 42 -1.29 -1.98 -10.18
CA ASN A 42 -0.01 -1.32 -10.39
C ASN A 42 0.12 -0.95 -11.88
N LYS A 43 0.19 0.36 -12.17
CA LYS A 43 0.30 0.87 -13.54
C LYS A 43 1.58 0.45 -14.27
N PHE A 44 2.66 0.16 -13.55
CA PHE A 44 3.96 -0.22 -14.11
C PHE A 44 4.04 -1.72 -14.45
N LEU A 45 3.27 -2.54 -13.73
CA LEU A 45 3.14 -3.98 -13.97
C LEU A 45 1.89 -4.34 -14.78
N ARG A 46 0.97 -3.38 -14.96
CA ARG A 46 -0.33 -3.55 -15.63
C ARG A 46 -1.18 -4.69 -15.06
N ARG A 47 -1.02 -4.98 -13.76
CA ARG A 47 -1.76 -6.03 -13.05
C ARG A 47 -2.05 -5.64 -11.60
N HIS A 48 -2.97 -6.35 -10.96
CA HIS A 48 -3.23 -6.18 -9.54
C HIS A 48 -2.15 -6.86 -8.72
N THR A 49 -1.57 -6.11 -7.78
CA THR A 49 -0.44 -6.55 -6.96
C THR A 49 -0.69 -6.20 -5.51
N LEU A 50 0.04 -6.86 -4.61
CA LEU A 50 -0.08 -6.60 -3.19
C LEU A 50 0.60 -5.30 -2.79
N HIS A 51 -0.18 -4.35 -2.27
CA HIS A 51 0.33 -3.10 -1.71
C HIS A 51 0.28 -3.15 -0.19
N ARG A 52 1.42 -2.86 0.46
CA ARG A 52 1.58 -2.87 1.91
C ARG A 52 1.85 -1.48 2.45
N GLU A 53 1.33 -1.19 3.63
CA GLU A 53 1.59 0.05 4.37
C GLU A 53 3.10 0.25 4.60
N ILE A 54 3.59 1.39 4.15
CA ILE A 54 4.93 1.88 4.52
C ILE A 54 4.81 2.60 5.85
N LYS A 55 5.65 2.21 6.81
CA LYS A 55 5.90 3.03 8.00
C LYS A 55 6.75 4.22 7.56
N LYS A 56 6.26 5.43 7.84
CA LYS A 56 7.13 6.61 7.88
C LYS A 56 8.17 6.45 8.97
#